data_AF-A0A558BRC2-F1
#
_entry.id   AF-A0A558BRC2-F1
#
_cell.length_a   1.000
_cell.length_b   1.000
_cell.length_c   1.000
_cell.angle_alpha   90.00
_cell.angle_beta   90.00
_cell.angle_gamma   90.00
#
_symmetry.space_group_name_H-M   'P 1'
#
loop_
_entity.id
_entity.type
_entity.pdbx_description
1 polymer ?
#
loop_
_entity_poly.entity_id
_entity_poly.type
_entity_poly.pdbx_seq_one_letter_code
_entity_poly.pdbx_strand_id
1 'polypeptide(L)'
;MPTPAATPVSTHDYSAPLRVWHWGNALLVLGQLITILFIKVIVKPKALVPEFQAAAAQHGGNLSKEQGMSIAHLLSERLWDWHIAIGLALASFWAYWLVLQLTAPAERRFTTRLVAAARYYRLAPPAEHPDARHALLAKLTYAAFYLFISVMVLTGLALTWADDVTWLHSMEHSVKEVHNVTMYLLIAFVVVHIVGVVWAELTKDHGLISRMVSGEK
;
A
#
# COMPACT_ATOMS: atom_id res chain seq x y z
N MET A 1 -33.40 38.45 -9.45
CA MET A 1 -33.41 37.06 -8.94
C MET A 1 -32.00 36.70 -8.52
N PRO A 2 -31.76 36.22 -7.30
CA PRO A 2 -30.43 35.77 -6.90
C PRO A 2 -30.07 34.52 -7.71
N THR A 3 -28.89 34.55 -8.35
CA THR A 3 -28.28 33.39 -9.02
C THR A 3 -28.20 32.24 -8.03
N PRO A 4 -28.58 30.99 -8.39
CA PRO A 4 -28.38 29.86 -7.52
C PRO A 4 -26.88 29.77 -7.22
N ALA A 5 -26.50 29.85 -5.95
CA ALA A 5 -25.13 29.61 -5.54
C ALA A 5 -24.74 28.23 -6.07
N ALA A 6 -23.68 28.17 -6.88
CA ALA A 6 -23.15 26.91 -7.39
C ALA A 6 -22.87 26.01 -6.18
N THR A 7 -23.60 24.90 -6.06
CA THR A 7 -23.36 23.90 -5.02
C THR A 7 -21.88 23.52 -5.10
N PRO A 8 -21.09 23.67 -4.02
CA PRO A 8 -19.69 23.30 -4.07
C PRO A 8 -19.60 21.83 -4.48
N VAL A 9 -18.96 21.57 -5.62
CA VAL A 9 -18.73 20.20 -6.09
C VAL A 9 -17.91 19.53 -5.00
N SER A 10 -18.50 18.52 -4.35
CA SER A 10 -17.78 17.74 -3.34
C SER A 10 -16.53 17.17 -3.98
N THR A 11 -15.36 17.65 -3.55
CA THR A 11 -14.05 17.22 -4.06
C THR A 11 -13.68 15.82 -3.56
N HIS A 12 -14.38 15.35 -2.53
CA HIS A 12 -14.20 14.07 -1.87
C HIS A 12 -15.32 13.10 -2.23
N ASP A 13 -14.92 11.91 -2.65
CA ASP A 13 -15.81 10.79 -2.91
C ASP A 13 -15.63 9.83 -1.74
N TYR A 14 -16.69 9.55 -1.00
CA TYR A 14 -16.69 8.56 0.08
C TYR A 14 -17.65 7.42 -0.24
N SER A 15 -17.87 7.11 -1.52
CA SER A 15 -18.76 6.02 -1.93
C SER A 15 -18.32 4.66 -1.38
N ALA A 16 -19.28 3.77 -1.13
CA ALA A 16 -18.98 2.45 -0.57
C ALA A 16 -17.94 1.65 -1.38
N PRO A 17 -17.96 1.61 -2.74
CA PRO A 17 -16.94 0.92 -3.53
C PRO A 17 -15.53 1.49 -3.29
N LEU A 18 -15.39 2.81 -3.18
CA LEU A 18 -14.09 3.43 -2.90
C LEU A 18 -13.61 3.11 -1.48
N ARG A 19 -14.51 3.10 -0.48
CA ARG A 19 -14.13 2.75 0.90
C ARG A 19 -13.70 1.30 1.01
N VAL A 20 -14.42 0.37 0.38
CA VAL A 20 -14.01 -1.05 0.29
C VAL A 20 -12.67 -1.19 -0.41
N TRP A 21 -12.48 -0.48 -1.53
CA TRP A 21 -11.20 -0.45 -2.22
C TRP A 21 -10.06 0.04 -1.32
N HIS A 22 -10.25 1.17 -0.64
CA HIS A 22 -9.25 1.75 0.23
C HIS A 22 -8.89 0.84 1.40
N TRP A 23 -9.87 0.40 2.19
CA TRP A 23 -9.62 -0.40 3.39
C TRP A 23 -9.14 -1.82 3.04
N GLY A 24 -9.61 -2.39 1.94
CA GLY A 24 -9.09 -3.65 1.41
C GLY A 24 -7.61 -3.55 1.04
N ASN A 25 -7.20 -2.49 0.33
CA ASN A 25 -5.79 -2.27 0.02
C ASN A 25 -4.97 -2.01 1.29
N ALA A 26 -5.48 -1.18 2.20
CA ALA A 26 -4.80 -0.87 3.44
C ALA A 26 -4.50 -2.15 4.24
N LEU A 27 -5.48 -3.06 4.34
CA LEU A 27 -5.32 -4.34 5.02
C LEU A 27 -4.28 -5.24 4.33
N LEU A 28 -4.36 -5.39 3.01
CA LEU A 28 -3.46 -6.25 2.24
C LEU A 28 -2.02 -5.72 2.25
N VAL A 29 -1.84 -4.41 2.06
CA VAL A 29 -0.53 -3.75 2.13
C VAL A 29 0.05 -3.85 3.54
N LEU A 30 -0.76 -3.62 4.57
CA LEU A 30 -0.30 -3.78 5.95
C LEU A 30 0.11 -5.23 6.24
N GLY A 31 -0.66 -6.23 5.78
CA GLY A 31 -0.31 -7.64 5.91
C GLY A 31 0.99 -8.00 5.18
N GLN A 32 1.21 -7.46 3.98
CA GLN A 32 2.48 -7.60 3.25
C GLN A 32 3.65 -7.01 4.01
N LEU A 33 3.49 -5.79 4.55
CA LEU A 33 4.54 -5.12 5.33
C LEU A 33 4.83 -5.86 6.64
N ILE A 34 3.80 -6.32 7.35
CA ILE A 34 3.96 -7.11 8.58
C ILE A 34 4.75 -8.37 8.28
N THR A 35 4.36 -9.18 7.29
CA THR A 35 5.05 -10.44 6.96
C THR A 35 6.52 -10.20 6.63
N ILE A 36 6.84 -9.26 5.72
CA ILE A 36 8.24 -9.04 5.31
C ILE A 36 9.09 -8.40 6.40
N LEU A 37 8.54 -7.48 7.20
CA LEU A 37 9.28 -6.88 8.32
C LEU A 37 9.50 -7.90 9.44
N PHE A 38 8.55 -8.79 9.68
CA PHE A 38 8.72 -9.87 10.65
C PHE A 38 9.84 -10.82 10.22
N ILE A 39 9.89 -11.21 8.95
CA ILE A 39 11.00 -12.01 8.39
C ILE A 39 12.33 -11.25 8.50
N LYS A 40 12.36 -9.97 8.10
CA LYS A 40 13.58 -9.17 8.03
C LYS A 40 14.06 -8.63 9.38
N VAL A 41 13.26 -8.62 10.44
CA VAL A 41 13.65 -8.01 11.73
C VAL A 41 13.58 -9.04 12.85
N ILE A 42 12.48 -9.78 12.95
CA ILE A 42 12.22 -10.68 14.07
C ILE A 42 12.78 -12.08 13.82
N VAL A 43 12.53 -12.65 12.63
CA VAL A 43 12.92 -14.04 12.30
C VAL A 43 14.33 -14.15 11.74
N LYS A 44 15.16 -13.11 11.92
CA LYS A 44 16.57 -13.14 11.54
C LYS A 44 17.30 -14.20 12.38
N PRO A 45 17.92 -15.23 11.77
CA PRO A 45 18.53 -16.32 12.54
C PRO A 45 19.58 -15.86 13.54
N LYS A 46 20.33 -14.79 13.20
CA LYS A 46 21.34 -14.19 14.09
C LYS A 46 20.75 -13.67 15.41
N ALA A 47 19.51 -13.18 15.39
CA ALA A 47 18.82 -12.71 16.59
C ALA A 47 18.03 -13.83 17.26
N LEU A 48 17.35 -14.66 16.47
CA LEU A 48 16.37 -15.62 16.99
C LEU A 48 16.99 -16.91 17.57
N VAL A 49 18.11 -17.39 17.00
CA VAL A 49 18.75 -18.64 17.46
C VAL A 49 19.21 -18.57 18.92
N PRO A 50 19.91 -17.50 19.38
CA PRO A 50 20.26 -17.36 20.79
C PRO A 50 19.05 -17.40 21.73
N GLU A 51 17.92 -16.81 21.32
CA GLU A 51 16.68 -16.82 22.12
C GLU A 51 16.11 -18.24 22.27
N PHE A 52 16.11 -19.04 21.19
CA PHE A 52 15.69 -20.44 21.26
C PHE A 52 16.59 -21.28 22.16
N GLN A 53 17.89 -21.06 22.12
CA GLN A 53 18.83 -21.76 23.00
C GLN A 53 18.62 -21.38 24.46
N ALA A 54 18.42 -20.09 24.75
CA ALA A 54 18.11 -19.61 26.09
C ALA A 54 16.78 -20.18 26.63
N ALA A 55 15.73 -20.19 25.80
CA ALA A 55 14.43 -20.75 26.16
C ALA A 55 14.50 -22.27 26.40
N ALA A 56 15.25 -23.01 25.57
CA ALA A 56 15.46 -24.44 25.77
C ALA A 56 16.22 -24.72 27.08
N ALA A 57 17.26 -23.93 27.38
CA ALA A 57 18.06 -24.08 28.58
C ALA A 57 17.25 -23.86 29.88
N GLN A 58 16.26 -22.96 29.86
CA GLN A 58 15.36 -22.73 31.01
C GLN A 58 14.56 -23.98 31.41
N HIS A 59 14.34 -24.91 30.48
CA HIS A 59 13.61 -26.15 30.71
C HIS A 59 14.54 -27.39 30.70
N GLY A 60 15.86 -27.19 30.86
CA GLY A 60 16.84 -28.28 30.87
C GLY A 60 17.13 -28.88 29.48
N GLY A 61 16.65 -28.26 28.41
CA GLY A 61 16.96 -28.64 27.04
C GLY A 61 18.29 -28.07 26.56
N ASN A 62 18.97 -28.77 25.65
CA ASN A 62 20.15 -28.28 24.97
C ASN A 62 19.91 -28.27 23.47
N LEU A 63 19.78 -27.08 22.89
CA LEU A 63 19.47 -26.89 21.48
C LEU A 63 20.76 -26.48 20.74
N SER A 64 21.19 -27.31 19.79
CA SER A 64 22.37 -27.00 18.99
C SER A 64 22.11 -25.77 18.10
N LYS A 65 23.18 -25.07 17.72
CA LYS A 65 23.06 -23.94 16.80
C LYS A 65 22.40 -24.36 15.47
N GLU A 66 22.71 -25.55 14.98
CA GLU A 66 22.14 -26.12 13.76
C GLU A 66 20.63 -26.37 13.88
N GLN A 67 20.20 -26.92 15.02
CA GLN A 67 18.76 -27.09 15.32
C GLN A 67 18.05 -25.74 15.36
N GLY A 68 18.65 -24.73 15.99
CA GLY A 68 18.08 -23.38 16.05
C GLY A 68 17.97 -22.73 14.67
N MET A 69 19.00 -22.89 13.84
CA MET A 69 18.98 -22.40 12.45
C MET A 69 17.87 -23.07 11.62
N SER A 70 17.67 -24.38 11.79
CA SER A 70 16.59 -25.11 11.13
C SER A 70 15.21 -24.58 11.52
N ILE A 71 14.97 -24.33 12.82
CA ILE A 71 13.72 -23.74 13.30
C ILE A 71 13.51 -22.33 12.74
N ALA A 72 14.55 -21.49 12.76
CA ALA A 72 14.47 -20.14 12.21
C ALA A 72 14.18 -20.15 10.70
N HIS A 73 14.77 -21.09 9.96
CA HIS A 73 14.52 -21.26 8.54
C HIS A 73 13.08 -21.69 8.27
N LEU A 74 12.58 -22.70 8.98
CA LEU A 74 11.19 -23.16 8.87
C LEU A 74 10.19 -22.02 9.14
N LEU A 75 10.42 -21.21 10.17
CA LEU A 75 9.57 -20.04 10.45
C LEU A 75 9.64 -19.00 9.33
N SER A 76 10.84 -18.75 8.79
CA SER A 76 11.02 -17.83 7.68
C SER A 76 10.30 -18.31 6.42
N GLU A 77 10.38 -19.60 6.10
CA GLU A 77 9.69 -20.21 4.96
C GLU A 77 8.17 -20.08 5.12
N ARG A 78 7.62 -20.41 6.29
CA ARG A 78 6.18 -20.27 6.54
C ARG A 78 5.69 -18.84 6.40
N LEU A 79 6.45 -17.86 6.88
CA LEU A 79 6.09 -16.45 6.70
C LEU A 79 6.22 -16.00 5.25
N TRP A 80 7.16 -16.58 4.49
CA TRP A 80 7.30 -16.34 3.06
C TRP A 80 6.10 -16.87 2.29
N ASP A 81 5.58 -18.05 2.64
CA ASP A 81 4.33 -18.60 2.08
C ASP A 81 3.15 -17.63 2.29
N TRP A 82 3.01 -17.09 3.50
CA TRP A 82 2.00 -16.08 3.81
C TRP A 82 2.22 -14.78 3.03
N HIS A 83 3.47 -14.35 2.87
CA HIS A 83 3.80 -13.18 2.07
C HIS A 83 3.38 -13.38 0.61
N ILE A 84 3.68 -14.54 0.01
CA ILE A 84 3.24 -14.85 -1.36
C ILE A 84 1.71 -14.90 -1.43
N ALA A 85 1.05 -15.62 -0.52
CA ALA A 85 -0.42 -15.77 -0.54
C ALA A 85 -1.15 -14.42 -0.44
N ILE A 86 -0.75 -13.56 0.50
CA ILE A 86 -1.32 -12.22 0.64
C ILE A 86 -0.95 -11.34 -0.57
N GLY A 87 0.24 -11.53 -1.15
CA GLY A 87 0.71 -10.83 -2.34
C GLY A 87 -0.14 -11.16 -3.57
N LEU A 88 -0.51 -12.44 -3.75
CA LEU A 88 -1.43 -12.89 -4.79
C LEU A 88 -2.85 -12.36 -4.58
N ALA A 89 -3.30 -12.26 -3.33
CA ALA A 89 -4.57 -11.61 -3.01
C ALA A 89 -4.55 -10.10 -3.37
N LEU A 90 -3.46 -9.39 -3.05
CA LEU A 90 -3.24 -8.00 -3.44
C LEU A 90 -3.20 -7.83 -4.96
N ALA A 91 -2.50 -8.71 -5.67
CA ALA A 91 -2.43 -8.71 -7.13
C ALA A 91 -3.82 -8.90 -7.76
N SER A 92 -4.60 -9.84 -7.24
CA SER A 92 -5.96 -10.11 -7.70
C SER A 92 -6.89 -8.93 -7.45
N PHE A 93 -6.81 -8.32 -6.26
CA PHE A 93 -7.59 -7.13 -5.92
C PHE A 93 -7.21 -5.93 -6.78
N TRP A 94 -5.92 -5.74 -7.04
CA TRP A 94 -5.41 -4.71 -7.95
C TRP A 94 -5.87 -4.92 -9.40
N ALA A 95 -5.82 -6.16 -9.90
CA ALA A 95 -6.33 -6.49 -11.23
C ALA A 95 -7.84 -6.21 -11.34
N TYR A 96 -8.63 -6.59 -10.33
CA TYR A 96 -10.06 -6.28 -10.27
C TYR A 96 -10.30 -4.76 -10.34
N TRP A 97 -9.55 -3.97 -9.58
CA TRP A 97 -9.66 -2.51 -9.63
C TRP A 97 -9.27 -1.93 -10.98
N LEU A 98 -8.21 -2.44 -11.61
CA LEU A 98 -7.82 -2.03 -12.95
C LEU A 98 -8.96 -2.28 -13.95
N VAL A 99 -9.62 -3.45 -13.89
CA VAL A 99 -10.79 -3.76 -14.71
C VAL A 99 -11.94 -2.77 -14.45
N LEU A 100 -12.25 -2.45 -13.19
CA LEU A 100 -13.25 -1.44 -12.87
C LEU A 100 -12.91 -0.07 -13.47
N GLN A 101 -11.64 0.33 -13.42
CA GLN A 101 -11.19 1.62 -13.97
C GLN A 101 -11.22 1.66 -15.50
N LEU A 102 -10.95 0.54 -16.17
CA LEU A 102 -11.01 0.44 -17.63
C LEU A 102 -12.45 0.40 -18.15
N THR A 103 -13.37 -0.21 -17.39
CA THR A 103 -14.78 -0.38 -17.77
C THR A 103 -15.67 0.77 -17.31
N ALA A 104 -15.24 1.56 -16.31
CA ALA A 104 -16.00 2.72 -15.84
C ALA A 104 -16.19 3.80 -16.92
N PRO A 105 -17.31 4.57 -16.86
CA PRO A 105 -17.49 5.79 -17.64
C PRO A 105 -16.31 6.76 -17.45
N ALA A 106 -15.98 7.51 -18.49
CA ALA A 106 -14.77 8.34 -18.54
C ALA A 106 -14.67 9.30 -17.35
N GLU A 107 -15.78 9.85 -16.88
CA GLU A 107 -15.87 10.83 -15.79
C GLU A 107 -15.47 10.22 -14.43
N ARG A 108 -15.63 8.91 -14.27
CA ARG A 108 -15.31 8.19 -13.03
C ARG A 108 -13.87 7.71 -13.00
N ARG A 109 -13.22 7.57 -14.16
CA ARG A 109 -11.83 7.11 -14.26
C ARG A 109 -10.89 8.05 -13.53
N PHE A 110 -9.93 7.47 -12.83
CA PHE A 110 -8.93 8.25 -12.10
C PHE A 110 -8.13 9.17 -13.01
N THR A 111 -7.76 8.70 -14.21
CA THR A 111 -6.98 9.49 -15.18
C THR A 111 -7.70 10.77 -15.59
N THR A 112 -8.99 10.68 -15.91
CA THR A 112 -9.84 11.85 -16.23
C THR A 112 -9.91 12.82 -15.05
N ARG A 113 -10.09 12.32 -13.83
CA ARG A 113 -10.15 13.14 -12.61
C ARG A 113 -8.81 13.82 -12.31
N LEU A 114 -7.68 13.15 -12.57
CA LEU A 114 -6.34 13.71 -12.44
C LEU A 114 -6.08 14.81 -13.47
N VAL A 115 -6.42 14.57 -14.74
CA VAL A 115 -6.31 15.58 -15.82
C VAL A 115 -7.20 16.78 -15.53
N ALA A 116 -8.42 16.56 -15.04
CA ALA A 116 -9.33 17.62 -14.64
C ALA A 116 -8.74 18.46 -13.49
N ALA A 117 -8.16 17.84 -12.47
CA ALA A 117 -7.50 18.55 -11.37
C ALA A 117 -6.27 19.34 -11.84
N ALA A 118 -5.47 18.78 -12.74
CA ALA A 118 -4.32 19.48 -13.33
C ALA A 118 -4.76 20.68 -14.19
N ARG A 119 -5.84 20.52 -14.96
CA ARG A 119 -6.44 21.60 -15.75
C ARG A 119 -7.01 22.70 -14.85
N TYR A 120 -7.72 22.31 -13.77
CA TYR A 120 -8.24 23.26 -12.80
C TYR A 120 -7.11 24.09 -12.18
N TYR A 121 -6.04 23.44 -11.70
CA TYR A 121 -4.88 24.14 -11.17
C TYR A 121 -4.24 25.12 -12.18
N ARG A 122 -4.12 24.72 -13.45
CA ARG A 122 -3.53 25.55 -14.51
C ARG A 122 -4.38 26.78 -14.86
N LEU A 123 -5.71 26.68 -14.75
CA LEU A 123 -6.66 27.72 -15.18
C LEU A 123 -7.24 28.52 -14.00
N ALA A 124 -7.00 28.11 -12.76
CA ALA A 124 -7.57 28.73 -11.59
C ALA A 124 -7.10 30.20 -11.46
N PRO A 125 -8.02 31.14 -11.16
CA PRO A 125 -7.64 32.50 -10.84
C PRO A 125 -6.84 32.56 -9.52
N PRO A 126 -6.08 33.65 -9.25
CA PRO A 126 -5.22 33.75 -8.08
C PRO A 126 -5.88 33.46 -6.73
N ALA A 127 -7.15 33.84 -6.59
CA ALA A 127 -7.94 33.62 -5.38
C ALA A 127 -8.23 32.14 -5.09
N GLU A 128 -8.28 31.29 -6.11
CA GLU A 128 -8.63 29.86 -6.00
C GLU A 128 -7.40 28.93 -6.05
N HIS A 129 -6.19 29.47 -6.24
CA HIS A 129 -4.96 28.68 -6.30
C HIS A 129 -4.72 27.77 -5.09
N PRO A 130 -4.98 28.18 -3.84
CA PRO A 130 -4.79 27.30 -2.68
C PRO A 130 -5.64 26.02 -2.79
N ASP A 131 -6.91 26.15 -3.15
CA ASP A 131 -7.85 25.03 -3.27
C ASP A 131 -7.53 24.17 -4.49
N ALA A 132 -7.19 24.79 -5.62
CA ALA A 132 -6.79 24.07 -6.82
C ALA A 132 -5.49 23.28 -6.63
N ARG A 133 -4.52 23.85 -5.90
CA ARG A 133 -3.28 23.16 -5.51
C ARG A 133 -3.58 21.99 -4.60
N HIS A 134 -4.43 22.19 -3.59
CA HIS A 134 -4.81 21.13 -2.65
C HIS A 134 -5.47 19.95 -3.39
N ALA A 135 -6.42 20.23 -4.28
CA ALA A 135 -7.08 19.22 -5.10
C ALA A 135 -6.09 18.44 -5.99
N LEU A 136 -5.15 19.14 -6.64
CA LEU A 136 -4.12 18.49 -7.46
C LEU A 136 -3.18 17.62 -6.62
N LEU A 137 -2.66 18.14 -5.50
CA LEU A 137 -1.77 17.40 -4.62
C LEU A 137 -2.44 16.12 -4.08
N ALA A 138 -3.72 16.19 -3.70
CA ALA A 138 -4.47 15.02 -3.29
C ALA A 138 -4.60 13.98 -4.42
N LYS A 139 -4.77 14.39 -5.68
CA LYS A 139 -4.77 13.43 -6.81
C LYS A 139 -3.39 12.86 -7.11
N LEU A 140 -2.33 13.64 -6.92
CA LEU A 140 -0.95 13.17 -7.09
C LEU A 140 -0.55 12.14 -6.03
N THR A 141 -1.02 12.25 -4.79
CA THR A 141 -0.76 11.21 -3.78
C THR A 141 -1.45 9.88 -4.15
N TYR A 142 -2.67 9.91 -4.68
CA TYR A 142 -3.30 8.71 -5.23
C TYR A 142 -2.54 8.14 -6.43
N ALA A 143 -2.04 8.99 -7.33
CA ALA A 143 -1.22 8.56 -8.48
C ALA A 143 0.07 7.87 -8.01
N ALA A 144 0.76 8.45 -7.02
CA ALA A 144 1.96 7.88 -6.44
C ALA A 144 1.67 6.51 -5.80
N PHE A 145 0.58 6.39 -5.04
CA PHE A 145 0.16 5.11 -4.48
C PHE A 145 -0.11 4.05 -5.56
N TYR A 146 -0.86 4.40 -6.61
CA TYR A 146 -1.14 3.49 -7.72
C TYR A 146 0.11 3.06 -8.48
N LEU A 147 1.08 3.97 -8.67
CA LEU A 147 2.37 3.64 -9.24
C LEU A 147 3.11 2.63 -8.36
N PHE A 148 3.24 2.91 -7.06
CA PHE A 148 3.96 2.04 -6.14
C PHE A 148 3.32 0.66 -6.02
N ILE A 149 1.99 0.57 -5.88
CA ILE A 149 1.28 -0.72 -5.85
C ILE A 149 1.42 -1.46 -7.17
N SER A 150 1.36 -0.78 -8.32
CA SER A 150 1.57 -1.43 -9.62
C SER A 150 2.96 -2.05 -9.72
N VAL A 151 4.01 -1.29 -9.37
CA VAL A 151 5.39 -1.79 -9.37
C VAL A 151 5.54 -2.95 -8.39
N MET A 152 4.98 -2.83 -7.19
CA MET A 152 5.03 -3.86 -6.15
C MET A 152 4.36 -5.17 -6.60
N VAL A 153 3.17 -5.09 -7.18
CA VAL A 153 2.43 -6.25 -7.70
C VAL A 153 3.19 -6.90 -8.86
N LEU A 154 3.63 -6.11 -9.85
CA LEU A 154 4.33 -6.66 -11.02
C LEU A 154 5.65 -7.34 -10.63
N THR A 155 6.43 -6.71 -9.76
CA THR A 155 7.68 -7.31 -9.27
C THR A 155 7.43 -8.50 -8.36
N GLY A 156 6.41 -8.47 -7.50
CA GLY A 156 6.06 -9.61 -6.64
C GLY A 156 5.60 -10.84 -7.43
N LEU A 157 4.78 -10.64 -8.46
CA LEU A 157 4.39 -11.71 -9.39
C LEU A 157 5.61 -12.26 -10.13
N ALA A 158 6.47 -11.40 -10.67
CA ALA A 158 7.69 -11.83 -11.35
C ALA A 158 8.62 -12.67 -10.44
N LEU A 159 8.74 -12.33 -9.16
CA LEU A 159 9.52 -13.11 -8.19
C LEU A 159 8.83 -14.42 -7.79
N THR A 160 7.50 -14.45 -7.74
CA THR A 160 6.74 -15.65 -7.34
C THR A 160 6.99 -16.82 -8.28
N TRP A 161 7.17 -16.56 -9.58
CA TRP A 161 7.42 -17.57 -10.61
C TRP A 161 8.82 -17.46 -11.23
N ALA A 162 9.77 -16.81 -10.55
CA ALA A 162 11.12 -16.65 -11.06
C ALA A 162 11.81 -18.01 -11.29
N ASP A 163 11.61 -18.97 -10.39
CA ASP A 163 12.22 -20.30 -10.49
C ASP A 163 11.56 -21.19 -11.55
N ASP A 164 10.30 -20.93 -11.89
CA ASP A 164 9.53 -21.71 -12.88
C ASP A 164 9.75 -21.22 -14.32
N VAL A 165 10.22 -19.98 -14.48
CA VAL A 165 10.25 -19.29 -15.78
C VAL A 165 11.63 -18.68 -16.04
N THR A 166 12.36 -19.26 -17.01
CA THR A 166 13.77 -18.93 -17.28
C THR A 166 14.03 -17.42 -17.52
N TRP A 167 13.14 -16.73 -18.25
CA TRP A 167 13.34 -15.31 -18.51
C TRP A 167 13.10 -14.45 -17.26
N LEU A 168 12.18 -14.86 -16.36
CA LEU A 168 12.00 -14.20 -15.06
C LEU A 168 13.21 -14.43 -14.15
N HIS A 169 13.72 -15.66 -14.10
CA HIS A 169 14.94 -15.99 -13.37
C HIS A 169 16.11 -15.09 -13.77
N SER A 170 16.29 -14.85 -15.08
CA SER A 170 17.37 -14.00 -15.60
C SER A 170 17.32 -12.55 -15.12
N MET A 171 16.16 -12.09 -14.64
CA MET A 171 15.94 -10.73 -14.14
C MET A 171 15.71 -10.69 -12.61
N GLU A 172 15.75 -11.83 -11.90
CA GLU A 172 15.33 -11.97 -10.50
C GLU A 172 16.02 -10.94 -9.59
N HIS A 173 17.35 -10.81 -9.70
CA HIS A 173 18.11 -9.89 -8.86
C HIS A 173 17.63 -8.44 -9.01
N SER A 174 17.50 -7.95 -10.25
CA SER A 174 17.03 -6.60 -10.54
C SER A 174 15.58 -6.39 -10.10
N VAL A 175 14.70 -7.37 -10.36
CA VAL A 175 13.30 -7.32 -9.93
C VAL A 175 13.20 -7.28 -8.41
N LYS A 176 13.99 -8.08 -7.70
CA LYS A 176 14.06 -8.11 -6.23
C LYS A 176 14.57 -6.80 -5.65
N GLU A 177 15.54 -6.17 -6.29
CA GLU A 177 16.03 -4.85 -5.89
C GLU A 177 14.90 -3.80 -6.03
N VAL A 178 14.24 -3.74 -7.19
CA VAL A 178 13.11 -2.82 -7.42
C VAL A 178 11.98 -3.09 -6.42
N HIS A 179 11.65 -4.35 -6.16
CA HIS A 179 10.64 -4.75 -5.17
C HIS A 179 11.01 -4.24 -3.77
N ASN A 180 12.26 -4.45 -3.34
CA ASN A 180 12.74 -4.01 -2.04
C ASN A 180 12.78 -2.48 -1.91
N VAL A 181 13.24 -1.75 -2.92
CA VAL A 181 13.24 -0.28 -2.92
C VAL A 181 11.81 0.25 -2.86
N THR A 182 10.91 -0.33 -3.67
CA THR A 182 9.49 0.06 -3.69
C THR A 182 8.82 -0.19 -2.34
N MET A 183 9.22 -1.24 -1.61
CA MET A 183 8.73 -1.52 -0.25
C MET A 183 9.07 -0.35 0.70
N TYR A 184 10.30 0.15 0.68
CA TYR A 184 10.69 1.30 1.50
C TYR A 184 9.97 2.59 1.09
N LEU A 185 9.75 2.80 -0.23
CA LEU A 185 8.94 3.92 -0.71
C LEU A 185 7.48 3.82 -0.26
N LEU A 186 6.89 2.62 -0.27
CA LEU A 186 5.55 2.38 0.26
C LEU A 186 5.48 2.63 1.77
N ILE A 187 6.47 2.20 2.54
CA ILE A 187 6.54 2.49 3.99
C ILE A 187 6.57 4.00 4.22
N ALA A 188 7.44 4.73 3.52
CA ALA A 188 7.51 6.19 3.62
C ALA A 188 6.18 6.85 3.23
N PHE A 189 5.55 6.40 2.14
CA PHE A 189 4.24 6.87 1.71
C PHE A 189 3.17 6.65 2.78
N VAL A 190 3.08 5.46 3.37
CA VAL A 190 2.11 5.11 4.41
C VAL A 190 2.30 5.99 5.64
N VAL A 191 3.54 6.20 6.09
CA VAL A 191 3.84 7.08 7.24
C VAL A 191 3.39 8.52 6.95
N VAL A 192 3.80 9.08 5.80
CA VAL A 192 3.42 10.44 5.41
C VAL A 192 1.91 10.57 5.26
N HIS A 193 1.24 9.57 4.69
CA HIS A 193 -0.20 9.55 4.52
C HIS A 193 -0.93 9.56 5.87
N ILE A 194 -0.56 8.69 6.80
CA ILE A 194 -1.17 8.61 8.13
C ILE A 194 -0.94 9.92 8.90
N VAL A 195 0.28 10.43 8.92
CA VAL A 195 0.59 11.73 9.57
C VAL A 195 -0.24 12.84 8.96
N GLY A 196 -0.35 12.90 7.63
CA GLY A 196 -1.15 13.90 6.93
C GLY A 196 -2.64 13.83 7.25
N VAL A 197 -3.22 12.63 7.31
CA VAL A 197 -4.63 12.41 7.65
C VAL A 197 -4.91 12.78 9.10
N VAL A 198 -4.07 12.33 10.05
CA VAL A 198 -4.21 12.66 11.47
C VAL A 198 -4.07 14.17 11.68
N TRP A 199 -3.08 14.80 11.03
CA TRP A 199 -2.92 16.24 11.10
C TRP A 199 -4.14 16.99 10.58
N ALA A 200 -4.70 16.57 9.43
CA ALA A 200 -5.89 17.18 8.86
C ALA A 200 -7.10 17.05 9.79
N GLU A 201 -7.35 15.84 10.32
CA GLU A 201 -8.40 15.54 11.30
C GLU A 201 -8.33 16.43 12.55
N LEU A 202 -7.12 16.72 13.03
CA LEU A 202 -6.91 17.51 14.25
C LEU A 202 -6.95 19.03 14.03
N THR A 203 -6.80 19.51 12.78
CA THR A 203 -6.59 20.94 12.52
C THR A 203 -7.60 21.59 11.60
N LYS A 204 -7.92 20.98 10.45
CA LYS A 204 -8.60 21.66 9.35
C LYS A 204 -9.81 20.91 8.82
N ASP A 205 -9.86 19.60 8.99
CA ASP A 205 -10.87 18.73 8.38
C ASP A 205 -11.37 17.67 9.38
N HIS A 206 -12.07 18.15 10.41
CA HIS A 206 -12.65 17.28 11.43
C HIS A 206 -13.66 16.29 10.83
N GLY A 207 -13.63 15.04 11.31
CA GLY A 207 -14.48 13.95 10.85
C GLY A 207 -14.00 13.29 9.55
N LEU A 208 -12.86 13.68 8.98
CA LEU A 208 -12.28 13.06 7.78
C LEU A 208 -12.21 11.53 7.89
N ILE A 209 -11.69 11.03 9.00
CA ILE A 209 -11.58 9.58 9.25
C ILE A 209 -12.97 8.97 9.37
N SER A 210 -13.88 9.62 10.10
CA SER A 210 -15.26 9.15 10.26
C SER A 210 -15.97 9.02 8.92
N ARG A 211 -15.87 10.02 8.04
CA ARG A 211 -16.44 9.97 6.68
C ARG A 211 -15.81 8.87 5.83
N MET A 212 -14.52 8.59 6.02
CA MET A 212 -13.82 7.51 5.31
C MET A 212 -14.22 6.11 5.79
N VAL A 213 -14.79 5.98 6.98
CA VAL A 213 -15.31 4.71 7.51
C VAL A 213 -16.80 4.58 7.20
N SER A 214 -17.60 5.55 7.64
CA SER A 214 -19.08 5.53 7.56
C SER A 214 -19.60 5.86 6.16
N GLY A 215 -18.94 6.78 5.44
CA GLY A 215 -19.47 7.40 4.23
C GLY A 215 -20.53 8.47 4.45
N GLU A 216 -20.87 8.76 5.70
CA GLU A 216 -21.75 9.87 6.06
C GLU A 216 -20.99 11.19 5.94
N LYS A 217 -21.70 12.30 5.73
CA LYS A 217 -21.10 13.64 5.57
C LYS A 217 -21.02 14.36 6.91
#